data_AF-A0A0B1THZ4-F1
#
_entry.id   AF-A0A0B1THZ4-F1
#
_cell.length_a   1.000
_cell.length_b   1.000
_cell.length_c   1.000
_cell.angle_alpha   90.00
_cell.angle_beta   90.00
_cell.angle_gamma   90.00
#
_symmetry.space_group_name_H-M   'P 1'
#
loop_
_entity.id
_entity.type
_entity.pdbx_description
1 polymer ?
#
loop_
_entity_poly.entity_id
_entity_poly.type
_entity_poly.pdbx_seq_one_letter_code
_entity_poly.pdbx_strand_id
1 'polypeptide(L)'
;MGLVNQLLLYVENMARALVLYVQHASEPLPTEKSSATKSSRFNVSECRRALDLQSDSWFHAVLARAELIAPDIAEFIYSSG
;
A
#
# COMPACT_ATOMS: atom_id res chain seq x y z
N MET A 1 17.19 11.58 20.10
CA MET A 1 16.32 10.56 19.47
C MET A 1 17.23 9.49 18.89
N GLY A 2 17.15 8.25 19.40
CA GLY A 2 18.04 7.16 18.95
C GLY A 2 17.66 6.63 17.57
N LEU A 3 18.62 6.02 16.88
CA LEU A 3 18.47 5.40 15.56
C LEU A 3 17.25 4.45 15.50
N VAL A 4 17.01 3.69 16.57
CA VAL A 4 15.87 2.75 16.67
C VAL A 4 14.53 3.47 16.53
N ASN A 5 14.36 4.63 17.18
CA ASN A 5 13.10 5.38 17.08
C ASN A 5 12.91 5.96 15.68
N GLN A 6 13.99 6.40 15.03
CA GLN A 6 13.92 6.88 13.65
C GLN A 6 13.55 5.76 12.68
N LEU A 7 14.09 4.55 12.88
CA LEU A 7 13.73 3.38 12.09
C LEU A 7 12.26 2.99 12.29
N LEU A 8 11.78 2.97 13.52
CA LEU A 8 10.38 2.68 13.83
C LEU A 8 9.44 3.70 13.18
N LEU A 9 9.76 5.00 13.29
CA LEU A 9 9.01 6.07 12.63
C LEU A 9 9.01 5.93 11.10
N TYR A 10 10.14 5.53 10.52
CA TYR A 10 10.24 5.31 9.08
C TYR A 10 9.35 4.16 8.62
N VAL A 11 9.37 3.03 9.32
CA VAL A 11 8.48 1.88 9.04
C VAL A 11 7.02 2.29 9.16
N GLU A 12 6.67 3.05 10.19
CA GLU A 12 5.30 3.50 10.40
C GLU A 12 4.82 4.47 9.31
N ASN A 13 5.68 5.40 8.88
CA ASN A 13 5.39 6.30 7.77
C ASN A 13 5.20 5.54 6.45
N MET A 14 6.04 4.53 6.18
CA MET A 14 5.89 3.66 5.02
C MET A 14 4.59 2.88 5.04
N ALA A 15 4.20 2.35 6.21
CA ALA A 15 2.94 1.64 6.37
C ALA A 15 1.74 2.55 6.09
N ARG A 16 1.74 3.80 6.59
CA ARG A 16 0.68 4.78 6.28
C ARG A 16 0.65 5.15 4.80
N ALA A 17 1.80 5.29 4.15
CA ALA A 17 1.87 5.56 2.72
C ALA A 17 1.30 4.40 1.89
N LEU A 18 1.53 3.16 2.30
CA LEU A 18 0.93 1.97 1.70
C LEU A 18 -0.59 1.97 1.84
N VAL A 19 -1.11 2.27 3.04
CA VAL A 19 -2.56 2.38 3.27
C VAL A 19 -3.20 3.44 2.38
N LEU A 20 -2.60 4.62 2.32
CA LEU A 20 -3.08 5.72 1.47
C LEU A 20 -3.06 5.34 -0.01
N TYR A 21 -2.01 4.67 -0.48
CA TYR A 21 -1.94 4.23 -1.87
C TYR A 21 -3.06 3.24 -2.20
N VAL A 22 -3.31 2.27 -1.32
CA VAL A 22 -4.40 1.31 -1.45
C VAL A 22 -5.76 2.01 -1.50
N GLN A 23 -5.99 2.98 -0.60
CA GLN A 23 -7.23 3.76 -0.57
C GLN A 23 -7.44 4.55 -1.87
N HIS A 24 -6.42 5.26 -2.35
CA HIS A 24 -6.50 5.99 -3.61
C HIS A 24 -6.71 5.08 -4.84
N ALA A 25 -6.15 3.88 -4.83
CA ALA A 25 -6.39 2.89 -5.88
C ALA A 25 -7.81 2.30 -5.82
N SER A 26 -8.46 2.35 -4.65
CA SER A 26 -9.83 1.86 -4.45
C SER A 26 -10.92 2.90 -4.75
N GLU A 27 -10.59 4.19 -4.77
CA GLU A 27 -11.55 5.25 -5.10
C GLU A 27 -11.78 5.33 -6.62
N PRO A 28 -13.03 5.20 -7.10
CA PRO A 28 -13.35 5.45 -8.50
C PRO A 28 -13.21 6.95 -8.81
N LEU A 29 -12.35 7.31 -9.76
CA LEU A 29 -12.20 8.70 -10.19
C LEU A 29 -13.56 9.26 -10.66
N PRO A 30 -14.04 10.41 -10.13
CA PRO A 30 -15.35 10.97 -10.47
C PRO A 30 -15.47 11.51 -11.90
N THR A 31 -14.40 11.47 -12.71
CA THR A 31 -14.34 12.02 -14.07
C THR A 31 -14.30 10.96 -15.18
N GLU A 32 -14.30 9.66 -14.88
CA GLU A 32 -14.32 8.64 -15.93
C GLU A 32 -15.71 8.47 -16.53
N LYS A 33 -15.97 9.26 -17.59
CA LYS A 33 -17.01 8.96 -18.57
C LYS A 33 -16.72 7.60 -19.18
N SER A 34 -17.51 6.60 -18.77
CA SER A 34 -17.99 5.50 -19.62
C SER A 34 -17.01 5.05 -20.71
N SER A 35 -15.89 4.43 -20.33
CA SER A 35 -15.17 3.52 -21.22
C SER A 35 -14.98 2.19 -20.50
N ALA A 36 -15.59 1.15 -21.04
CA ALA A 36 -15.62 -0.21 -20.51
C ALA A 36 -14.27 -0.95 -20.64
N THR A 37 -13.16 -0.30 -20.31
CA THR A 37 -11.82 -0.88 -20.37
C THR A 37 -11.02 -0.51 -19.14
N LYS A 38 -11.02 -1.45 -18.19
CA LYS A 38 -10.19 -1.50 -16.97
C LYS A 38 -10.40 -0.34 -15.98
N SER A 39 -11.28 -0.59 -15.00
CA SER A 39 -11.01 -0.23 -13.61
C SER A 39 -9.51 -0.44 -13.38
N SER A 40 -8.79 0.63 -13.05
CA SER A 40 -7.38 0.56 -12.67
C SER A 40 -7.28 -0.19 -11.34
N ARG A 41 -7.48 -1.51 -11.39
CA ARG A 41 -7.35 -2.44 -10.27
C ARG A 41 -5.99 -2.17 -9.63
N PHE A 42 -6.02 -1.94 -8.34
CA PHE A 42 -4.85 -1.90 -7.50
C PHE A 42 -3.84 -2.98 -7.89
N ASN A 43 -2.59 -2.59 -8.17
CA ASN A 43 -1.53 -3.51 -8.57
C ASN A 43 -0.40 -3.49 -7.54
N VAL A 44 -0.21 -4.63 -6.87
CA VAL A 44 0.84 -4.83 -5.86
C VAL A 44 2.24 -4.51 -6.40
N SER A 45 2.52 -4.84 -7.66
CA SER A 45 3.83 -4.57 -8.27
C SER A 45 4.11 -3.07 -8.46
N GLU A 46 3.07 -2.26 -8.74
CA GLU A 46 3.21 -0.81 -8.83
C GLU A 46 3.38 -0.19 -7.44
N CYS A 47 2.67 -0.67 -6.43
CA CYS A 47 2.87 -0.28 -5.03
C CYS A 47 4.29 -0.54 -4.55
N ARG A 48 4.80 -1.74 -4.82
CA ARG A 48 6.17 -2.14 -4.45
C ARG A 48 7.19 -1.25 -5.13
N ARG A 49 6.96 -0.85 -6.38
CA ARG A 49 7.84 0.08 -7.10
C ARG A 49 7.74 1.51 -6.58
N ALA A 50 6.54 1.99 -6.25
CA ALA A 50 6.29 3.35 -5.78
C ALA A 50 6.87 3.60 -4.37
N LEU A 51 6.83 2.58 -3.50
CA LEU A 51 7.34 2.64 -2.12
C LEU A 51 8.77 2.09 -1.98
N ASP A 52 9.42 1.75 -3.09
CA ASP A 52 10.75 1.12 -3.14
C ASP A 52 10.87 -0.15 -2.28
N LEU A 53 9.77 -0.91 -2.18
CA LEU A 53 9.66 -2.19 -1.46
C LEU A 53 10.07 -3.36 -2.37
N GLN A 54 11.30 -3.28 -2.90
CA GLN A 54 11.88 -4.30 -3.79
C GLN A 54 12.08 -5.64 -3.06
N SER A 55 12.52 -5.60 -1.80
CA SER A 55 12.70 -6.80 -0.97
C SER A 55 11.37 -7.31 -0.42
N ASP A 56 11.08 -8.60 -0.63
CA ASP A 56 9.87 -9.25 -0.11
C ASP A 56 9.82 -9.17 1.42
N SER A 57 10.95 -9.37 2.10
CA SER A 57 11.05 -9.28 3.57
C SER A 57 10.66 -7.90 4.09
N TRP A 58 11.08 -6.85 3.39
CA TRP A 58 10.78 -5.47 3.75
C TRP A 58 9.33 -5.12 3.45
N PHE A 59 8.81 -5.57 2.30
CA PHE A 59 7.41 -5.44 1.97
C PHE A 59 6.51 -6.08 3.02
N HIS A 60 6.80 -7.33 3.45
CA HIS A 60 6.02 -8.01 4.48
C HIS A 60 6.12 -7.33 5.85
N ALA A 61 7.28 -6.76 6.21
CA ALA A 61 7.43 -6.00 7.45
C ALA A 61 6.56 -4.73 7.46
N VAL A 62 6.55 -3.99 6.35
CA VAL A 62 5.71 -2.80 6.18
C VAL A 62 4.24 -3.19 6.10
N LEU A 63 3.89 -4.27 5.41
CA LEU A 63 2.53 -4.80 5.31
C LEU A 63 1.98 -5.23 6.67
N ALA A 64 2.76 -5.97 7.45
CA ALA A 64 2.38 -6.37 8.80
C ALA A 64 2.16 -5.14 9.70
N ARG A 65 2.89 -4.04 9.46
CA ARG A 65 2.66 -2.78 10.17
C ARG A 65 1.45 -2.03 9.65
N ALA A 66 1.18 -2.08 8.34
CA ALA A 66 0.00 -1.51 7.73
C ALA A 66 -1.27 -2.21 8.21
N GLU A 67 -1.25 -3.54 8.37
CA GLU A 67 -2.36 -4.34 8.91
C GLU A 67 -2.76 -3.91 10.32
N LEU A 68 -1.80 -3.49 11.14
CA LEU A 68 -2.08 -2.96 12.48
C LEU A 68 -2.72 -1.57 12.45
N ILE A 69 -2.51 -0.80 11.37
CA ILE A 69 -3.04 0.56 11.19
C ILE A 69 -4.42 0.51 10.51
N ALA A 70 -4.54 -0.30 9.46
CA ALA A 70 -5.74 -0.53 8.68
C ALA A 70 -5.93 -2.06 8.59
N PRO A 71 -6.84 -2.64 9.38
CA PRO A 71 -7.13 -4.07 9.30
C PRO A 71 -7.69 -4.41 7.91
N ASP A 72 -7.50 -5.66 7.49
CA ASP A 72 -7.96 -6.25 6.23
C ASP A 72 -7.21 -5.74 4.98
N ILE A 73 -6.13 -4.97 5.16
CA ILE A 73 -5.37 -4.45 4.03
C ILE A 73 -4.57 -5.55 3.32
N ALA A 74 -4.03 -6.51 4.08
CA ALA A 74 -3.38 -7.67 3.48
C ALA A 74 -4.36 -8.48 2.63
N GLU A 75 -5.58 -8.68 3.12
CA GLU A 75 -6.63 -9.39 2.37
C GLU A 75 -6.99 -8.65 1.08
N PHE A 76 -7.17 -7.33 1.12
CA PHE A 76 -7.40 -6.51 -0.08
C PHE A 76 -6.27 -6.65 -1.11
N ILE A 77 -5.02 -6.62 -0.65
CA ILE A 77 -3.83 -6.68 -1.50
C ILE A 77 -3.71 -8.04 -2.19
N TYR A 78 -3.91 -9.14 -1.45
CA TYR A 78 -3.84 -10.49 -1.99
C TYR A 78 -5.08 -10.91 -2.77
N SER A 79 -6.27 -10.37 -2.45
CA SER A 79 -7.50 -10.62 -3.21
C SER A 79 -7.56 -9.83 -4.53
N SER A 80 -6.72 -8.80 -4.70
CA SER A 80 -6.68 -7.97 -5.90
C SER A 80 -5.66 -8.45 -6.96
N GLY A 81 -4.81 -9.43 -6.63
CA GLY A 81 -3.86 -10.08 -7.55
C GLY A 81 -4.46 -11.26 -8.29
#